data_AF-A0A117LIY7-F1
#
_entry.id   AF-A0A117LIY7-F1
#
_cell.length_a   1.000
_cell.length_b   1.000
_cell.length_c   1.000
_cell.angle_alpha   90.00
_cell.angle_beta   90.00
_cell.angle_gamma   90.00
#
_symmetry.space_group_name_H-M   'P 1'
#
loop_
_entity.id
_entity.type
_entity.pdbx_description
1 polymer ?
#
loop_
_entity_poly.entity_id
_entity_poly.type
_entity_poly.pdbx_seq_one_letter_code
_entity_poly.pdbx_strand_id
1 'polypeptide(L)'
;EERYNIAPASILLDEKDAIKNDRVEARIKGEAGEIEKENIDYIDVSPQQFVSVSTGLIPFLQNNDANRAQMGSNMQRQAVPLVNPEAPFVGTGMEYWAARDSGQLVVSSEAGKVVYVDANEVQVKGTTSGKIKTYYPRIFDRTNQYSCMHQMPVVNKGDIVKKGDVLIEGGSIAQERLSLGRNLLVAFISWKGSTYEDAIVLSERLIKEDVFTSVHIEDFFCDVRETKLGPELTTSDIPNVGEEKLKDLDEEGIVRVGAEVGPNDILVGKISPKGEADLSAEERLLRAIFGEKAKEVKDTSLRAEHGKRGRVTDVKVFSREEGYSLEPGVIKKIRIRISEVRKIQVGDKLAGRHGNKGIIAKILPAEEMPFLEDGRPVDIILNPLSVASRMNLGQILETHLGLAVSKLGYLAETPSLSGAVEEDIREELKKAGYPEDGKLKLLDPETGEFFPERITVGYMYMMKLAHMVEDKIHMRSIGPYSLITQQPLGGKAQFGGQRFGEMEVWALEGYGAAYTLQEMLTIKSDDVAGRAATYEAILKGEKIKSPNIPASFNLLLSELKALSLNVIIKGKVEEED
;
A
#
# COMPACT_ATOMS: atom_id res chain seq x y z
N GLU A 1 8.22 32.60 24.71
CA GLU A 1 9.06 32.81 23.51
C GLU A 1 9.06 34.27 23.09
N GLU A 2 7.90 34.88 22.79
CA GLU A 2 7.76 36.27 22.30
C GLU A 2 8.34 37.39 23.20
N ARG A 3 8.75 37.10 24.43
CA ARG A 3 9.37 38.09 25.33
C ARG A 3 10.89 38.08 25.29
N TYR A 4 11.48 37.08 24.63
CA TYR A 4 12.90 36.80 24.64
C TYR A 4 13.45 36.81 23.21
N ASN A 5 14.74 37.09 23.07
CA ASN A 5 15.48 37.01 21.83
C ASN A 5 16.16 35.65 21.74
N ILE A 6 15.82 34.87 20.72
CA ILE A 6 16.26 33.47 20.62
C ILE A 6 17.08 33.29 19.34
N ALA A 7 18.34 32.88 19.51
CA ALA A 7 19.22 32.51 18.41
C ALA A 7 18.95 31.07 17.92
N PRO A 8 19.15 30.80 16.61
CA PRO A 8 19.06 29.45 16.08
C PRO A 8 20.23 28.59 16.57
N ALA A 9 20.03 27.26 16.55
CA ALA A 9 21.04 26.29 16.96
C ALA A 9 22.25 26.21 16.01
N SER A 10 22.14 26.80 14.80
CA SER A 10 23.21 26.87 13.79
C SER A 10 24.23 28.00 14.03
N ILE A 11 24.08 28.76 15.12
CA ILE A 11 24.99 29.85 15.47
C ILE A 11 26.40 29.32 15.74
N LEU A 12 27.41 30.05 15.27
CA LEU A 12 28.81 29.67 15.49
C LEU A 12 29.26 30.07 16.90
N LEU A 13 29.66 29.08 17.68
CA LEU A 13 30.27 29.25 19.00
C LEU A 13 31.80 29.12 18.90
N ASP A 14 32.52 29.75 19.82
CA ASP A 14 33.95 29.56 20.01
C ASP A 14 34.25 28.39 20.96
N GLU A 15 35.54 28.09 21.20
CA GLU A 15 35.97 27.00 22.09
C GLU A 15 35.57 27.20 23.56
N LYS A 16 35.04 28.37 23.93
CA LYS A 16 34.57 28.70 25.28
C LYS A 16 33.05 28.80 25.36
N ASP A 17 32.35 28.25 24.36
CA ASP A 17 30.88 28.30 24.21
C ASP A 17 30.33 29.74 24.11
N ALA A 18 31.14 30.72 23.71
CA ALA A 18 30.70 32.08 23.45
C ALA A 18 30.33 32.29 21.98
N ILE A 19 29.34 33.13 21.72
CA ILE A 19 28.92 33.49 20.35
C ILE A 19 30.07 34.21 19.63
N LYS A 20 30.49 33.64 18.50
CA LYS A 20 31.66 34.13 17.74
C LYS A 20 31.42 35.46 17.03
N ASN A 21 30.22 35.65 16.47
CA ASN A 21 29.88 36.83 15.68
C ASN A 21 29.25 37.91 16.55
N ASP A 22 29.61 39.18 16.34
CA ASP A 22 29.08 40.30 17.14
C ASP A 22 27.60 40.58 16.85
N ARG A 23 27.15 40.34 15.61
CA ARG A 23 25.74 40.39 15.19
C ARG A 23 25.31 39.05 14.63
N VAL A 24 24.14 38.59 15.06
CA VAL A 24 23.63 37.25 14.77
C VAL A 24 22.15 37.30 14.40
N GLU A 25 21.76 36.41 13.50
CA GLU A 25 20.35 36.21 13.15
C GLU A 25 19.62 35.58 14.35
N ALA A 26 18.47 36.14 14.72
CA ALA A 26 17.69 35.69 15.85
C ALA A 26 16.20 35.99 15.65
N ARG A 27 15.36 35.32 16.43
CA ARG A 27 13.95 35.65 16.59
C ARG A 27 13.83 36.70 17.68
N ILE A 28 13.73 37.97 17.29
CA ILE A 28 13.60 39.12 18.18
C ILE A 28 12.12 39.25 18.54
N LYS A 29 11.76 38.85 19.77
CA LYS A 29 10.36 38.89 20.25
C LYS A 29 9.34 38.22 19.30
N GLY A 30 9.78 37.18 18.59
CA GLY A 30 8.95 36.42 17.64
C GLY A 30 9.13 36.80 16.16
N GLU A 31 9.81 37.90 15.84
CA GLU A 31 10.09 38.30 14.45
C GLU A 31 11.53 37.99 14.05
N ALA A 32 11.76 37.57 12.80
CA ALA A 32 13.10 37.31 12.30
C ALA A 32 13.86 38.64 12.12
N GLY A 33 15.07 38.73 12.68
CA GLY A 33 15.93 39.90 12.54
C GLY A 33 17.37 39.61 12.95
N GLU A 34 18.21 40.65 12.95
CA GLU A 34 19.60 40.57 13.44
C GLU A 34 19.75 41.37 14.73
N ILE A 35 20.42 40.80 15.72
CA ILE A 35 20.67 41.46 17.01
C ILE A 35 22.12 41.26 17.46
N GLU A 36 22.61 42.16 18.32
CA GLU A 36 23.92 42.01 18.97
C GLU A 36 23.93 40.82 19.93
N LYS A 37 25.06 40.10 20.00
CA LYS A 37 25.18 38.85 20.77
C LYS A 37 24.88 39.02 22.26
N GLU A 38 25.11 40.21 22.82
CA GLU A 38 24.85 40.52 24.23
C GLU A 38 23.36 40.55 24.58
N ASN A 39 22.49 40.73 23.57
CA ASN A 39 21.05 40.82 23.74
C ASN A 39 20.33 39.49 23.46
N ILE A 40 21.06 38.41 23.22
CA ILE A 40 20.52 37.05 23.07
C ILE A 40 20.20 36.47 24.45
N ASP A 41 18.94 36.06 24.66
CA ASP A 41 18.51 35.47 25.92
C ASP A 41 18.66 33.93 25.91
N TYR A 42 18.36 33.29 24.78
CA TYR A 42 18.35 31.85 24.63
C TYR A 42 18.88 31.40 23.26
N ILE A 43 19.30 30.15 23.17
CA ILE A 43 19.70 29.47 21.93
C ILE A 43 18.85 28.21 21.80
N ASP A 44 18.39 27.91 20.58
CA ASP A 44 17.69 26.67 20.27
C ASP A 44 18.54 25.44 20.61
N VAL A 45 17.92 24.36 21.09
CA VAL A 45 18.65 23.17 21.59
C VAL A 45 19.20 22.32 20.44
N SER A 46 18.45 22.23 19.34
CA SER A 46 18.82 21.44 18.17
C SER A 46 18.28 22.10 16.91
N PRO A 47 19.03 22.06 15.79
CA PRO A 47 18.55 22.51 14.49
C PRO A 47 17.26 21.79 14.05
N GLN A 48 17.02 20.58 14.57
CA GLN A 48 15.85 19.76 14.22
C GLN A 48 14.65 19.93 15.16
N GLN A 49 14.74 20.76 16.21
CA GLN A 49 13.72 20.81 17.26
C GLN A 49 12.31 21.20 16.74
N PHE A 50 12.23 21.91 15.61
CA PHE A 50 10.97 22.35 15.02
C PHE A 50 10.40 21.38 13.97
N VAL A 51 11.15 20.35 13.56
CA VAL A 51 10.68 19.37 12.58
C VAL A 51 10.08 18.14 13.28
N SER A 52 9.07 17.54 12.66
CA SER A 52 8.49 16.29 13.17
C SER A 52 9.45 15.12 12.95
N VAL A 53 9.24 14.00 13.67
CA VAL A 53 10.04 12.77 13.50
C VAL A 53 10.07 12.33 12.03
N SER A 54 8.93 12.33 11.33
CA SER A 54 8.87 11.92 9.92
C SER A 54 9.65 12.84 9.00
N THR A 55 9.65 14.14 9.26
CA THR A 55 10.43 15.11 8.49
C THR A 55 11.92 15.02 8.84
N GLY A 56 12.25 14.73 10.10
CA GLY A 56 13.62 14.49 10.58
C GLY A 56 14.27 13.21 10.04
N LEU A 57 13.52 12.34 9.37
CA LEU A 57 14.06 11.15 8.65
C LEU A 57 14.50 11.47 7.21
N ILE A 58 14.31 12.71 6.74
CA ILE A 58 14.67 13.13 5.39
C ILE A 58 16.09 13.72 5.43
N PRO A 59 17.11 13.07 4.82
CA PRO A 59 18.44 13.65 4.68
C PRO A 59 18.39 14.85 3.73
N PHE A 60 19.33 15.79 3.84
CA PHE A 60 19.39 16.96 2.95
C PHE A 60 18.06 17.72 2.85
N LEU A 61 17.35 17.87 3.97
CA LEU A 61 16.03 18.51 3.99
C LEU A 61 16.14 19.99 3.58
N GLN A 62 17.23 20.65 3.95
CA GLN A 62 17.54 22.04 3.60
C GLN A 62 17.63 22.29 2.08
N ASN A 63 17.84 21.24 1.28
CA ASN A 63 17.94 21.31 -0.18
C ASN A 63 16.63 20.96 -0.89
N ASN A 64 15.52 20.84 -0.17
CA ASN A 64 14.21 20.52 -0.74
C ASN A 64 13.22 21.68 -0.52
N ASP A 65 12.40 21.95 -1.54
CA ASP A 65 11.21 22.78 -1.37
C ASP A 65 10.29 22.24 -0.26
N ALA A 66 9.66 23.14 0.51
CA ALA A 66 8.85 22.79 1.67
C ALA A 66 7.66 21.88 1.30
N ASN A 67 7.04 22.06 0.13
CA ASN A 67 5.93 21.21 -0.31
C ASN A 67 6.42 19.79 -0.61
N ARG A 68 7.65 19.66 -1.11
CA ARG A 68 8.28 18.35 -1.37
C ARG A 68 8.67 17.65 -0.09
N ALA A 69 9.22 18.37 0.87
CA ALA A 69 9.45 17.87 2.22
C ALA A 69 8.14 17.35 2.86
N GLN A 70 7.06 18.14 2.81
CA GLN A 70 5.75 17.74 3.33
C GLN A 70 5.23 16.46 2.65
N MET A 71 5.35 16.38 1.32
CA MET A 71 4.98 15.18 0.57
C MET A 71 5.83 13.97 0.98
N GLY A 72 7.15 14.13 1.10
CA GLY A 72 8.07 13.10 1.56
C GLY A 72 7.68 12.53 2.93
N SER A 73 7.47 13.41 3.92
CA SER A 73 7.02 13.02 5.26
C SER A 73 5.69 12.27 5.24
N ASN A 74 4.76 12.66 4.37
CA ASN A 74 3.46 11.99 4.23
C ASN A 74 3.55 10.63 3.53
N MET A 75 4.46 10.47 2.57
CA MET A 75 4.67 9.23 1.83
C MET A 75 5.39 8.17 2.66
N GLN A 76 6.34 8.57 3.50
CA GLN A 76 7.00 7.66 4.44
C GLN A 76 5.99 6.91 5.34
N ARG A 77 4.93 7.59 5.79
CA ARG A 77 3.85 6.98 6.59
C ARG A 77 2.99 5.97 5.83
N GLN A 78 3.09 5.93 4.50
CA GLN A 78 2.34 5.03 3.62
C GLN A 78 3.19 3.87 3.12
N ALA A 79 4.47 3.78 3.54
CA ALA A 79 5.35 2.70 3.17
C ALA A 79 4.86 1.37 3.75
N VAL A 80 4.85 0.33 2.93
CA VAL A 80 4.45 -1.02 3.35
C VAL A 80 5.68 -1.76 3.89
N PRO A 81 5.56 -2.45 5.04
CA PRO A 81 6.61 -3.34 5.52
C PRO A 81 7.01 -4.38 4.46
N LEU A 82 8.30 -4.39 4.13
CA LEU A 82 8.89 -5.35 3.20
C LEU A 82 9.25 -6.64 3.94
N VAL A 83 9.36 -7.74 3.21
CA VAL A 83 9.86 -9.02 3.76
C VAL A 83 11.31 -8.88 4.20
N ASN A 84 12.14 -8.21 3.39
CA ASN A 84 13.57 -8.02 3.65
C ASN A 84 13.93 -6.52 3.64
N PRO A 85 13.55 -5.74 4.66
CA PRO A 85 13.90 -4.33 4.73
C PRO A 85 15.42 -4.11 4.83
N GLU A 86 15.90 -2.95 4.40
CA GLU A 86 17.32 -2.58 4.50
C GLU A 86 17.48 -1.19 5.13
N ALA A 87 18.48 -1.04 5.98
CA ALA A 87 18.83 0.24 6.57
C ALA A 87 19.24 1.25 5.48
N PRO A 88 18.80 2.51 5.55
CA PRO A 88 19.19 3.51 4.56
C PRO A 88 20.70 3.76 4.64
N PHE A 89 21.38 3.71 3.49
CA PHE A 89 22.81 4.05 3.39
C PHE A 89 23.10 5.48 3.82
N VAL A 90 22.13 6.37 3.57
CA VAL A 90 22.18 7.78 3.98
C VAL A 90 21.01 8.03 4.94
N GLY A 91 21.23 7.91 6.24
CA GLY A 91 20.25 8.20 7.28
C GLY A 91 20.42 9.62 7.86
N THR A 92 19.61 9.96 8.85
CA THR A 92 19.76 11.22 9.62
C THR A 92 20.16 10.97 11.08
N GLY A 93 20.13 9.71 11.52
CA GLY A 93 20.28 9.30 12.91
C GLY A 93 18.94 9.24 13.67
N MET A 94 17.88 9.86 13.12
CA MET A 94 16.52 9.75 13.68
C MET A 94 15.92 8.36 13.50
N GLU A 95 16.42 7.56 12.56
CA GLU A 95 15.99 6.19 12.31
C GLU A 95 16.15 5.29 13.55
N TYR A 96 17.23 5.51 14.30
CA TYR A 96 17.53 4.77 15.53
C TYR A 96 16.51 5.07 16.63
N TRP A 97 16.28 6.36 16.90
CA TRP A 97 15.33 6.80 17.91
C TRP A 97 13.89 6.43 17.53
N ALA A 98 13.52 6.59 16.27
CA ALA A 98 12.20 6.19 15.77
C ALA A 98 11.96 4.69 15.94
N ALA A 99 12.95 3.84 15.64
CA ALA A 99 12.86 2.40 15.84
C ALA A 99 12.75 2.04 17.33
N ARG A 100 13.61 2.61 18.17
CA ARG A 100 13.68 2.32 19.61
C ARG A 100 12.41 2.77 20.37
N ASP A 101 11.93 3.97 20.09
CA ASP A 101 10.79 4.56 20.80
C ASP A 101 9.44 4.06 20.27
N SER A 102 9.42 3.39 19.11
CA SER A 102 8.20 2.76 18.56
C SER A 102 7.67 1.60 19.41
N GLY A 103 8.50 1.01 20.27
CA GLY A 103 8.18 -0.21 21.01
C GLY A 103 8.11 -1.48 20.14
N GLN A 104 8.55 -1.41 18.89
CA GLN A 104 8.68 -2.60 18.03
C GLN A 104 9.95 -3.38 18.33
N LEU A 105 11.07 -2.72 18.66
CA LEU A 105 12.28 -3.40 19.08
C LEU A 105 12.10 -4.07 20.44
N VAL A 106 12.45 -5.36 20.54
CA VAL A 106 12.49 -6.05 21.83
C VAL A 106 13.91 -5.97 22.37
N VAL A 107 14.09 -5.19 23.43
CA VAL A 107 15.39 -4.97 24.07
C VAL A 107 15.57 -5.81 25.33
N SER A 108 16.81 -6.15 25.65
CA SER A 108 17.13 -6.85 26.89
C SER A 108 16.89 -5.96 28.10
N SER A 109 16.24 -6.50 29.13
CA SER A 109 15.94 -5.75 30.37
C SER A 109 17.09 -5.76 31.37
N GLU A 110 18.02 -6.69 31.24
CA GLU A 110 19.20 -6.82 32.10
C GLU A 110 20.41 -7.32 31.30
N ALA A 111 21.62 -7.10 31.84
CA ALA A 111 22.81 -7.68 31.26
C ALA A 111 22.83 -9.20 31.51
N GLY A 112 23.19 -9.98 30.50
CA GLY A 112 23.08 -11.43 30.57
C GLY A 112 23.70 -12.15 29.38
N LYS A 113 23.58 -13.47 29.39
CA LYS A 113 24.00 -14.35 28.28
C LYS A 113 22.79 -14.99 27.63
N VAL A 114 22.74 -14.98 26.31
CA VAL A 114 21.69 -15.64 25.53
C VAL A 114 21.87 -17.16 25.65
N VAL A 115 20.86 -17.85 26.20
CA VAL A 115 20.89 -19.30 26.46
C VAL A 115 20.21 -20.08 25.34
N TYR A 116 19.14 -19.51 24.79
CA TYR A 116 18.31 -20.13 23.76
C TYR A 116 17.79 -19.06 22.79
N VAL A 117 17.76 -19.40 21.51
CA VAL A 117 17.21 -18.58 20.43
C VAL A 117 16.52 -19.52 19.47
N ASP A 118 15.24 -19.26 19.21
CA ASP A 118 14.53 -19.75 18.03
C ASP A 118 13.63 -18.64 17.47
N ALA A 119 12.89 -18.93 16.39
CA ALA A 119 12.01 -17.95 15.77
C ALA A 119 10.81 -17.52 16.66
N ASN A 120 10.48 -18.29 17.70
CA ASN A 120 9.32 -18.08 18.57
C ASN A 120 9.68 -17.46 19.93
N GLU A 121 10.92 -17.63 20.39
CA GLU A 121 11.39 -17.13 21.66
C GLU A 121 12.92 -16.94 21.73
N VAL A 122 13.31 -15.94 22.52
CA VAL A 122 14.70 -15.67 22.91
C VAL A 122 14.79 -15.72 24.42
N GLN A 123 15.70 -16.53 24.96
CA GLN A 123 15.91 -16.66 26.40
C GLN A 123 17.27 -16.08 26.81
N VAL A 124 17.23 -15.10 27.72
CA VAL A 124 18.43 -14.45 28.28
C VAL A 124 18.56 -14.80 29.76
N LYS A 125 19.73 -15.31 30.17
CA LYS A 125 20.07 -15.53 31.57
C LYS A 125 20.78 -14.31 32.12
N GLY A 126 20.13 -13.60 33.04
CA GLY A 126 20.68 -12.40 33.67
C GLY A 126 21.93 -12.71 34.48
N THR A 127 22.96 -11.87 34.34
CA THR A 127 24.19 -11.98 35.13
C THR A 127 23.95 -11.58 36.58
N THR A 128 23.05 -10.62 36.83
CA THR A 128 22.73 -10.11 38.17
C THR A 128 21.65 -10.93 38.87
N SER A 129 20.59 -11.30 38.15
CA SER A 129 19.45 -12.02 38.71
C SER A 129 19.65 -13.54 38.76
N GLY A 130 20.51 -14.09 37.90
CA GLY A 130 20.66 -15.52 37.66
C GLY A 130 19.43 -16.19 37.02
N LYS A 131 18.34 -15.44 36.78
CA LYS A 131 17.07 -15.93 36.25
C LYS A 131 17.11 -15.91 34.71
N ILE A 132 16.36 -16.83 34.13
CA ILE A 132 16.12 -16.87 32.68
C ILE A 132 14.86 -16.06 32.40
N LYS A 133 14.96 -15.09 31.50
CA LYS A 133 13.83 -14.32 31.00
C LYS A 133 13.62 -14.63 29.52
N THR A 134 12.37 -14.96 29.18
CA THR A 134 11.94 -15.29 27.82
C THR A 134 11.29 -14.08 27.16
N TYR A 135 11.63 -13.84 25.90
CA TYR A 135 11.10 -12.79 25.04
C TYR A 135 10.46 -13.44 23.82
N TYR A 136 9.26 -13.00 23.44
CA TYR A 136 8.51 -13.59 22.32
C TYR A 136 8.43 -12.60 21.15
N PRO A 137 8.95 -12.94 19.96
CA PRO A 137 8.74 -12.17 18.73
C PRO A 137 7.26 -12.16 18.31
N ARG A 138 6.84 -11.10 17.62
CA ARG A 138 5.57 -11.09 16.89
C ARG A 138 5.74 -11.71 15.51
N ILE A 139 5.01 -12.78 15.23
CA ILE A 139 5.16 -13.57 14.01
C ILE A 139 3.88 -13.48 13.17
N PHE A 140 3.99 -12.96 11.95
CA PHE A 140 2.88 -12.82 10.98
C PHE A 140 1.63 -12.15 11.59
N ASP A 141 1.86 -11.10 12.37
CA ASP A 141 0.77 -10.36 13.00
C ASP A 141 0.15 -9.37 12.00
N ARG A 142 -1.18 -9.29 12.01
CA ARG A 142 -1.93 -8.47 11.05
C ARG A 142 -2.03 -7.04 11.55
N THR A 143 -1.61 -6.08 10.74
CA THR A 143 -1.83 -4.65 11.04
C THR A 143 -3.24 -4.20 10.64
N ASN A 144 -3.65 -3.00 11.09
CA ASN A 144 -4.93 -2.42 10.71
C ASN A 144 -5.06 -2.12 9.21
N GLN A 145 -3.94 -2.02 8.48
CA GLN A 145 -3.90 -1.77 7.04
C GLN A 145 -3.69 -3.07 6.24
N TYR A 146 -3.97 -4.22 6.84
CA TYR A 146 -3.81 -5.54 6.23
C TYR A 146 -2.37 -5.88 5.83
N SER A 147 -1.35 -5.14 6.30
CA SER A 147 0.04 -5.52 6.13
C SER A 147 0.48 -6.50 7.23
N CYS A 148 1.66 -7.09 7.05
CA CYS A 148 2.25 -8.02 7.98
C CYS A 148 3.31 -7.34 8.87
N MET A 149 3.18 -7.53 10.18
CA MET A 149 4.22 -7.25 11.17
C MET A 149 4.90 -8.57 11.54
N HIS A 150 6.17 -8.72 11.18
CA HIS A 150 6.96 -9.91 11.45
C HIS A 150 8.30 -9.54 12.05
N GLN A 151 8.66 -10.22 13.13
CA GLN A 151 9.87 -10.00 13.91
C GLN A 151 10.74 -11.25 13.94
N MET A 152 12.05 -11.05 13.89
CA MET A 152 13.09 -12.07 13.91
C MET A 152 14.11 -11.77 15.00
N PRO A 153 14.61 -12.79 15.71
CA PRO A 153 15.77 -12.62 16.59
C PRO A 153 17.01 -12.18 15.80
N VAL A 154 17.77 -11.24 16.35
CA VAL A 154 19.07 -10.79 15.78
C VAL A 154 20.28 -11.37 16.50
N VAL A 155 20.07 -11.84 17.73
CA VAL A 155 21.13 -12.41 18.57
C VAL A 155 21.31 -13.90 18.32
N ASN A 156 22.53 -14.39 18.56
CA ASN A 156 22.87 -15.80 18.51
C ASN A 156 22.96 -16.40 19.91
N LYS A 157 22.80 -17.72 19.99
CA LYS A 157 23.02 -18.46 21.23
C LYS A 157 24.46 -18.29 21.70
N GLY A 158 24.63 -17.80 22.92
CA GLY A 158 25.93 -17.58 23.53
C GLY A 158 26.36 -16.12 23.59
N ASP A 159 25.66 -15.22 22.90
CA ASP A 159 25.97 -13.79 22.90
C ASP A 159 25.82 -13.17 24.29
N ILE A 160 26.68 -12.20 24.60
CA ILE A 160 26.64 -11.42 25.84
C ILE A 160 25.95 -10.10 25.52
N VAL A 161 24.80 -9.87 26.15
CA VAL A 161 23.96 -8.69 25.93
C VAL A 161 23.97 -7.80 27.17
N LYS A 162 23.93 -6.49 26.96
CA LYS A 162 23.76 -5.48 28.01
C LYS A 162 22.28 -5.12 28.13
N LYS A 163 21.95 -4.42 29.23
CA LYS A 163 20.63 -3.83 29.38
C LYS A 163 20.41 -2.78 28.28
N GLY A 164 19.37 -2.97 27.47
CA GLY A 164 19.02 -2.09 26.37
C GLY A 164 19.47 -2.56 24.99
N ASP A 165 20.27 -3.63 24.89
CA ASP A 165 20.66 -4.20 23.60
C ASP A 165 19.47 -4.86 22.91
N VAL A 166 19.41 -4.77 21.59
CA VAL A 166 18.31 -5.32 20.78
C VAL A 166 18.45 -6.84 20.69
N LEU A 167 17.36 -7.55 21.00
CA LEU A 167 17.28 -9.01 20.91
C LEU A 167 16.50 -9.46 19.68
N ILE A 168 15.42 -8.74 19.36
CA ILE A 168 14.48 -9.07 18.29
C ILE A 168 14.16 -7.78 17.55
N GLU A 169 14.28 -7.80 16.22
CA GLU A 169 13.92 -6.71 15.33
C GLU A 169 12.95 -7.19 14.23
N GLY A 170 12.44 -6.28 13.41
CA GLY A 170 11.60 -6.60 12.25
C GLY A 170 10.47 -5.60 12.07
N GLY A 171 9.63 -5.83 11.06
CA GLY A 171 8.49 -4.95 10.81
C GLY A 171 8.86 -3.59 10.22
N SER A 172 9.81 -3.55 9.29
CA SER A 172 10.46 -2.32 8.77
C SER A 172 11.52 -1.75 9.70
N ILE A 173 12.24 -2.60 10.44
CA ILE A 173 13.44 -2.25 11.20
C ILE A 173 14.53 -3.25 10.83
N ALA A 174 15.72 -2.73 10.55
CA ALA A 174 16.91 -3.52 10.25
C ALA A 174 18.13 -2.80 10.84
N GLN A 175 19.06 -3.54 11.44
CA GLN A 175 20.25 -2.98 12.09
C GLN A 175 19.90 -1.88 13.11
N GLU A 176 18.87 -2.11 13.92
CA GLU A 176 18.35 -1.17 14.93
C GLU A 176 17.85 0.18 14.36
N ARG A 177 17.68 0.28 13.04
CA ARG A 177 17.23 1.50 12.35
C ARG A 177 15.92 1.29 11.63
N LEU A 178 15.06 2.30 11.68
CA LEU A 178 13.83 2.32 10.89
C LEU A 178 14.17 2.20 9.39
N SER A 179 13.63 1.15 8.77
CA SER A 179 13.97 0.68 7.44
C SER A 179 12.69 0.45 6.63
N LEU A 180 12.11 1.54 6.12
CA LEU A 180 10.83 1.57 5.39
C LEU A 180 10.91 1.08 3.92
N GLY A 181 12.12 0.82 3.43
CA GLY A 181 12.41 0.61 2.02
C GLY A 181 13.75 -0.10 1.79
N ARG A 182 14.34 0.17 0.62
CA ARG A 182 15.58 -0.43 0.14
C ARG A 182 16.44 0.60 -0.58
N ASN A 183 17.76 0.43 -0.53
CA ASN A 183 18.68 1.26 -1.32
C ASN A 183 18.75 0.68 -2.74
N LEU A 184 18.44 1.48 -3.76
CA LEU A 184 18.50 1.06 -5.15
C LEU A 184 19.57 1.84 -5.91
N LEU A 185 20.25 1.17 -6.84
CA LEU A 185 21.14 1.83 -7.78
C LEU A 185 20.33 2.58 -8.85
N VAL A 186 20.27 3.89 -8.74
CA VAL A 186 19.47 4.79 -9.58
C VAL A 186 20.33 5.41 -10.67
N ALA A 187 19.78 5.52 -11.89
CA ALA A 187 20.31 6.37 -12.94
C ALA A 187 19.30 7.46 -13.35
N PHE A 188 19.77 8.70 -13.49
CA PHE A 188 18.97 9.81 -13.97
C PHE A 188 19.14 10.00 -15.49
N ILE A 189 18.34 9.28 -16.27
CA ILE A 189 18.33 9.35 -17.74
C ILE A 189 16.89 9.27 -18.28
N SER A 190 16.62 9.96 -19.39
CA SER A 190 15.37 9.79 -20.12
C SER A 190 15.41 8.50 -20.93
N TRP A 191 14.52 7.55 -20.61
CA TRP A 191 14.53 6.21 -21.22
C TRP A 191 13.38 6.00 -22.19
N LYS A 192 13.58 6.35 -23.47
CA LYS A 192 12.66 6.02 -24.59
C LYS A 192 11.17 6.30 -24.31
N GLY A 193 10.87 7.37 -23.58
CA GLY A 193 9.51 7.73 -23.15
C GLY A 193 8.92 6.85 -22.03
N SER A 194 9.58 5.78 -21.61
CA SER A 194 9.15 4.93 -20.47
C SER A 194 9.35 5.61 -19.12
N THR A 195 10.11 6.70 -19.08
CA THR A 195 10.27 7.60 -17.91
C THR A 195 9.54 8.93 -18.10
N TYR A 196 8.52 8.99 -18.97
CA TYR A 196 7.73 10.20 -19.19
C TYR A 196 7.01 10.63 -17.90
N GLU A 197 6.97 11.94 -17.64
CA GLU A 197 6.45 12.51 -16.38
C GLU A 197 7.14 11.89 -15.14
N ASP A 198 6.38 11.13 -14.36
CA ASP A 198 6.77 10.45 -13.12
C ASP A 198 6.82 8.92 -13.29
N ALA A 199 6.86 8.45 -14.53
CA ALA A 199 7.00 7.04 -14.81
C ALA A 199 8.39 6.54 -14.39
N ILE A 200 8.41 5.36 -13.79
CA ILE A 200 9.62 4.68 -13.33
C ILE A 200 9.82 3.44 -14.19
N VAL A 201 11.07 3.21 -14.58
CA VAL A 201 11.51 1.94 -15.18
C VAL A 201 12.29 1.16 -14.12
N LEU A 202 11.93 -0.10 -13.95
CA LEU A 202 12.50 -0.98 -12.92
C LEU A 202 13.20 -2.18 -13.56
N SER A 203 14.31 -2.62 -12.97
CA SER A 203 14.95 -3.88 -13.34
C SER A 203 14.16 -5.09 -12.82
N GLU A 204 13.98 -6.09 -13.66
CA GLU A 204 13.39 -7.39 -13.31
C GLU A 204 14.19 -8.10 -12.19
N ARG A 205 15.49 -7.77 -12.05
CA ARG A 205 16.35 -8.25 -10.97
C ARG A 205 15.70 -8.04 -9.60
N LEU A 206 15.08 -6.89 -9.38
CA LEU A 206 14.44 -6.55 -8.09
C LEU A 206 13.22 -7.43 -7.77
N ILE A 207 12.58 -7.99 -8.79
CA ILE A 207 11.45 -8.92 -8.63
C ILE A 207 11.97 -10.33 -8.35
N LYS A 208 13.04 -10.73 -9.05
CA LYS A 208 13.70 -12.03 -8.85
C LYS A 208 14.32 -12.14 -7.45
N GLU A 209 14.89 -11.05 -6.94
CA GLU A 209 15.50 -10.96 -5.61
C GLU A 209 14.51 -10.60 -4.49
N ASP A 210 13.21 -10.49 -4.79
CA ASP A 210 12.15 -10.18 -3.81
C ASP A 210 12.38 -8.89 -3.00
N VAL A 211 13.01 -7.88 -3.63
CA VAL A 211 13.45 -6.63 -2.98
C VAL A 211 12.28 -5.83 -2.39
N PHE A 212 11.17 -5.73 -3.14
CA PHE A 212 9.95 -5.01 -2.74
C PHE A 212 8.76 -5.93 -2.46
N THR A 213 9.03 -7.18 -2.11
CA THR A 213 7.98 -8.14 -1.78
C THR A 213 7.43 -7.82 -0.39
N SER A 214 6.10 -7.77 -0.28
CA SER A 214 5.37 -7.51 0.97
C SER A 214 4.36 -8.61 1.24
N VAL A 215 4.06 -8.87 2.52
CA VAL A 215 3.00 -9.81 2.91
C VAL A 215 1.78 -9.05 3.39
N HIS A 216 0.62 -9.42 2.84
CA HIS A 216 -0.68 -8.88 3.21
C HIS A 216 -1.52 -9.97 3.87
N ILE A 217 -2.20 -9.63 4.95
CA ILE A 217 -2.96 -10.57 5.76
C ILE A 217 -4.39 -10.04 5.90
N GLU A 218 -5.34 -10.83 5.45
CA GLU A 218 -6.77 -10.50 5.51
C GLU A 218 -7.53 -11.58 6.27
N ASP A 219 -8.47 -11.14 7.11
CA ASP A 219 -9.35 -12.03 7.85
C ASP A 219 -10.74 -11.99 7.21
N PHE A 220 -11.23 -13.15 6.79
CA PHE A 220 -12.58 -13.36 6.30
C PHE A 220 -13.42 -13.98 7.42
N PHE A 221 -14.68 -13.55 7.53
CA PHE A 221 -15.58 -14.00 8.58
C PHE A 221 -16.83 -14.63 7.97
N CYS A 222 -17.18 -15.82 8.45
CA CYS A 222 -18.44 -16.48 8.16
C CYS A 222 -19.23 -16.62 9.46
N ASP A 223 -20.37 -15.92 9.54
CA ASP A 223 -21.33 -16.11 10.62
C ASP A 223 -22.34 -17.20 10.20
N VAL A 224 -22.53 -18.18 11.08
CA VAL A 224 -23.56 -19.22 10.95
C VAL A 224 -24.71 -18.86 11.88
N ARG A 225 -25.87 -18.62 11.28
CA ARG A 225 -27.00 -17.99 11.99
C ARG A 225 -28.18 -18.93 12.18
N GLU A 226 -28.95 -18.66 13.21
CA GLU A 226 -30.27 -19.24 13.37
C GLU A 226 -31.29 -18.39 12.59
N THR A 227 -31.87 -18.96 11.54
CA THR A 227 -32.89 -18.28 10.73
C THR A 227 -34.28 -18.73 11.15
N LYS A 228 -35.31 -17.99 10.72
CA LYS A 228 -36.72 -18.36 10.97
C LYS A 228 -37.12 -19.72 10.38
N LEU A 229 -36.44 -20.16 9.33
CA LEU A 229 -36.71 -21.43 8.64
C LEU A 229 -35.89 -22.59 9.19
N GLY A 230 -34.96 -22.32 10.12
CA GLY A 230 -34.04 -23.29 10.70
C GLY A 230 -32.62 -22.76 10.81
N PRO A 231 -31.73 -23.48 11.49
CA PRO A 231 -30.33 -23.11 11.61
C PRO A 231 -29.59 -23.28 10.27
N GLU A 232 -28.67 -22.36 9.98
CA GLU A 232 -27.67 -22.57 8.94
C GLU A 232 -26.66 -23.62 9.40
N LEU A 233 -26.18 -24.43 8.46
CA LEU A 233 -25.21 -25.48 8.72
C LEU A 233 -23.96 -25.27 7.87
N THR A 234 -22.79 -25.65 8.40
CA THR A 234 -21.58 -25.76 7.57
C THR A 234 -21.39 -27.20 7.17
N THR A 235 -21.07 -27.42 5.90
CA THR A 235 -20.85 -28.75 5.34
C THR A 235 -20.08 -28.63 4.03
N SER A 236 -19.35 -29.69 3.69
CA SER A 236 -18.74 -29.87 2.37
C SER A 236 -19.74 -30.33 1.31
N ASP A 237 -20.94 -30.82 1.67
CA ASP A 237 -21.99 -31.21 0.71
C ASP A 237 -22.82 -30.00 0.24
N ILE A 238 -22.24 -29.21 -0.66
CA ILE A 238 -22.84 -27.97 -1.18
C ILE A 238 -23.57 -28.26 -2.50
N PRO A 239 -24.85 -27.87 -2.66
CA PRO A 239 -25.60 -28.11 -3.90
C PRO A 239 -24.96 -27.38 -5.09
N ASN A 240 -24.94 -28.03 -6.25
CA ASN A 240 -24.51 -27.45 -7.54
C ASN A 240 -23.04 -26.97 -7.57
N VAL A 241 -22.17 -27.50 -6.70
CA VAL A 241 -20.73 -27.23 -6.70
C VAL A 241 -19.98 -28.49 -7.12
N GLY A 242 -19.07 -28.37 -8.10
CA GLY A 242 -18.24 -29.48 -8.54
C GLY A 242 -17.17 -29.88 -7.51
N GLU A 243 -16.78 -31.16 -7.50
CA GLU A 243 -15.81 -31.73 -6.54
C GLU A 243 -14.47 -30.98 -6.49
N GLU A 244 -14.02 -30.41 -7.61
CA GLU A 244 -12.78 -29.64 -7.67
C GLU A 244 -12.77 -28.44 -6.71
N LYS A 245 -13.92 -27.78 -6.52
CA LYS A 245 -14.06 -26.65 -5.59
C LYS A 245 -14.23 -27.06 -4.13
N LEU A 246 -14.49 -28.35 -3.88
CA LEU A 246 -14.68 -28.92 -2.55
C LEU A 246 -13.39 -29.57 -2.02
N LYS A 247 -12.38 -29.76 -2.87
CA LYS A 247 -11.14 -30.51 -2.56
C LYS A 247 -10.37 -30.02 -1.33
N ASP A 248 -10.45 -28.73 -1.02
CA ASP A 248 -9.71 -28.09 0.07
C ASP A 248 -10.56 -27.89 1.33
N LEU A 249 -11.84 -28.30 1.31
CA LEU A 249 -12.73 -28.29 2.46
C LEU A 249 -12.58 -29.57 3.27
N ASP A 250 -12.62 -29.44 4.59
CA ASP A 250 -12.71 -30.56 5.52
C ASP A 250 -14.14 -31.11 5.65
N GLU A 251 -14.32 -32.09 6.54
CA GLU A 251 -15.63 -32.72 6.80
C GLU A 251 -16.67 -31.72 7.32
N GLU A 252 -16.26 -30.65 8.00
CA GLU A 252 -17.14 -29.59 8.49
C GLU A 252 -17.45 -28.52 7.42
N GLY A 253 -16.83 -28.62 6.25
CA GLY A 253 -16.94 -27.64 5.17
C GLY A 253 -16.05 -26.42 5.36
N ILE A 254 -14.97 -26.49 6.13
CA ILE A 254 -14.04 -25.38 6.36
C ILE A 254 -12.74 -25.64 5.58
N VAL A 255 -12.19 -24.60 4.96
CA VAL A 255 -10.93 -24.70 4.23
C VAL A 255 -9.77 -25.09 5.16
N ARG A 256 -8.93 -26.04 4.72
CA ARG A 256 -7.75 -26.47 5.48
C ARG A 256 -6.66 -25.39 5.54
N VAL A 257 -5.93 -25.34 6.66
CA VAL A 257 -4.73 -24.50 6.80
C VAL A 257 -3.65 -24.99 5.82
N GLY A 258 -3.04 -24.06 5.09
CA GLY A 258 -2.04 -24.33 4.06
C GLY A 258 -2.60 -24.43 2.64
N ALA A 259 -3.93 -24.46 2.46
CA ALA A 259 -4.54 -24.42 1.13
C ALA A 259 -4.23 -23.10 0.41
N GLU A 260 -3.96 -23.19 -0.89
CA GLU A 260 -3.90 -22.02 -1.77
C GLU A 260 -5.29 -21.76 -2.33
N VAL A 261 -5.78 -20.54 -2.13
CA VAL A 261 -7.12 -20.12 -2.52
C VAL A 261 -7.03 -18.95 -3.50
N GLY A 262 -7.86 -19.00 -4.52
CA GLY A 262 -8.03 -17.95 -5.51
C GLY A 262 -9.43 -17.32 -5.46
N PRO A 263 -9.72 -16.38 -6.37
CA PRO A 263 -11.01 -15.74 -6.46
C PRO A 263 -12.16 -16.75 -6.66
N ASN A 264 -13.25 -16.61 -5.90
CA ASN A 264 -14.45 -17.46 -5.92
C ASN A 264 -14.29 -18.89 -5.34
N ASP A 265 -13.12 -19.25 -4.83
CA ASP A 265 -12.95 -20.49 -4.07
C ASP A 265 -13.75 -20.45 -2.76
N ILE A 266 -14.21 -21.60 -2.31
CA ILE A 266 -15.05 -21.71 -1.12
C ILE A 266 -14.13 -21.79 0.09
N LEU A 267 -14.28 -20.83 1.01
CA LEU A 267 -13.53 -20.80 2.27
C LEU A 267 -14.32 -21.48 3.40
N VAL A 268 -15.63 -21.28 3.43
CA VAL A 268 -16.55 -22.01 4.32
C VAL A 268 -17.78 -22.41 3.52
N GLY A 269 -17.98 -23.71 3.36
CA GLY A 269 -19.22 -24.31 2.89
C GLY A 269 -20.32 -24.03 3.89
N LYS A 270 -21.32 -23.24 3.49
CA LYS A 270 -22.48 -22.90 4.31
C LYS A 270 -23.76 -23.08 3.52
N ILE A 271 -24.72 -23.76 4.12
CA ILE A 271 -26.05 -23.98 3.57
C ILE A 271 -27.10 -23.36 4.48
N SER A 272 -28.06 -22.67 3.87
CA SER A 272 -29.22 -22.11 4.57
C SER A 272 -30.50 -22.83 4.12
N PRO A 273 -31.43 -23.14 5.04
CA PRO A 273 -32.72 -23.73 4.67
C PRO A 273 -33.49 -22.75 3.77
N LYS A 274 -34.03 -23.28 2.67
CA LYS A 274 -34.80 -22.52 1.68
C LYS A 274 -36.27 -22.92 1.78
N GLY A 275 -37.17 -21.93 1.85
CA GLY A 275 -38.61 -22.19 1.75
C GLY A 275 -38.99 -22.70 0.35
N GLU A 276 -40.11 -23.41 0.25
CA GLU A 276 -40.66 -23.81 -1.06
C GLU A 276 -40.98 -22.56 -1.90
N ALA A 277 -40.35 -22.47 -3.06
CA ALA A 277 -40.65 -21.44 -4.05
C ALA A 277 -41.48 -22.07 -5.18
N ASP A 278 -42.49 -21.33 -5.66
CA ASP A 278 -43.24 -21.73 -6.84
C ASP A 278 -42.33 -21.74 -8.07
N LEU A 279 -42.03 -22.93 -8.56
CA LEU A 279 -41.27 -23.14 -9.80
C LEU A 279 -42.09 -22.71 -11.01
N SER A 280 -41.44 -22.09 -11.99
CA SER A 280 -42.02 -21.80 -13.31
C SER A 280 -42.43 -23.09 -14.05
N ALA A 281 -43.28 -22.99 -15.08
CA ALA A 281 -43.74 -24.16 -15.83
C ALA A 281 -42.57 -24.90 -16.50
N GLU A 282 -41.58 -24.15 -16.98
CA GLU A 282 -40.35 -24.62 -17.59
C GLU A 282 -39.46 -25.37 -16.58
N GLU A 283 -39.26 -24.81 -15.38
CA GLU A 283 -38.50 -25.46 -14.31
C GLU A 283 -39.20 -26.71 -13.78
N ARG A 284 -40.55 -26.71 -13.70
CA ARG A 284 -41.34 -27.90 -13.35
C ARG A 284 -41.14 -29.01 -14.38
N LEU A 285 -41.13 -28.69 -15.66
CA LEU A 285 -40.90 -29.65 -16.73
C LEU A 285 -39.47 -30.21 -16.68
N LEU A 286 -38.45 -29.35 -16.53
CA LEU A 286 -37.06 -29.78 -16.37
C LEU A 286 -36.90 -30.73 -15.18
N ARG A 287 -37.52 -30.40 -14.04
CA ARG A 287 -37.51 -31.26 -12.84
C ARG A 287 -38.18 -32.61 -13.08
N ALA A 288 -39.27 -32.65 -13.83
CA ALA A 288 -39.95 -33.90 -14.19
C ALA A 288 -39.12 -34.78 -15.13
N ILE A 289 -38.33 -34.17 -16.02
CA ILE A 289 -37.48 -34.88 -16.99
C ILE A 289 -36.20 -35.42 -16.33
N PHE A 290 -35.48 -34.59 -15.58
CA PHE A 290 -34.16 -34.95 -15.03
C PHE A 290 -34.24 -35.62 -13.65
N GLY A 291 -35.40 -35.60 -12.99
CA GLY A 291 -35.59 -36.23 -11.69
C GLY A 291 -34.73 -35.64 -10.56
N GLU A 292 -34.07 -34.51 -10.80
CA GLU A 292 -33.28 -33.81 -9.80
C GLU A 292 -34.19 -33.35 -8.66
N LYS A 293 -34.06 -33.99 -7.49
CA LYS A 293 -34.64 -33.47 -6.26
C LYS A 293 -33.92 -32.16 -5.96
N ALA A 294 -34.60 -31.03 -6.10
CA ALA A 294 -34.12 -29.76 -5.58
C ALA A 294 -33.81 -29.97 -4.09
N LYS A 295 -32.53 -29.92 -3.71
CA LYS A 295 -32.16 -29.89 -2.30
C LYS A 295 -32.83 -28.66 -1.68
N GLU A 296 -33.52 -28.81 -0.55
CA GLU A 296 -34.26 -27.74 0.17
C GLU A 296 -33.34 -26.69 0.82
N VAL A 297 -32.10 -26.60 0.35
CA VAL A 297 -31.05 -25.77 0.92
C VAL A 297 -30.43 -24.89 -0.16
N LYS A 298 -30.07 -23.67 0.24
CA LYS A 298 -29.40 -22.69 -0.61
C LYS A 298 -27.93 -22.59 -0.20
N ASP A 299 -27.05 -22.55 -1.19
CA ASP A 299 -25.64 -22.19 -0.97
C ASP A 299 -25.54 -20.72 -0.49
N THR A 300 -25.04 -20.54 0.72
CA THR A 300 -24.69 -19.25 1.34
C THR A 300 -23.24 -19.25 1.82
N SER A 301 -22.41 -20.08 1.19
CA SER A 301 -21.00 -20.27 1.51
C SER A 301 -20.20 -18.98 1.44
N LEU A 302 -19.23 -18.86 2.34
CA LEU A 302 -18.23 -17.81 2.24
C LEU A 302 -17.25 -18.16 1.12
N ARG A 303 -17.12 -17.27 0.15
CA ARG A 303 -16.18 -17.40 -0.96
C ARG A 303 -15.12 -16.31 -0.87
N ALA A 304 -13.92 -16.61 -1.35
CA ALA A 304 -12.87 -15.61 -1.49
C ALA A 304 -13.32 -14.51 -2.46
N GLU A 305 -13.18 -13.25 -2.02
CA GLU A 305 -13.58 -12.08 -2.80
C GLU A 305 -12.84 -11.99 -4.13
N HIS A 306 -13.44 -11.28 -5.10
CA HIS A 306 -12.84 -11.15 -6.42
C HIS A 306 -11.49 -10.42 -6.36
N GLY A 307 -10.47 -11.02 -6.96
CA GLY A 307 -9.10 -10.50 -6.96
C GLY A 307 -8.30 -10.77 -5.69
N LYS A 308 -8.90 -11.37 -4.65
CA LYS A 308 -8.16 -11.85 -3.47
C LYS A 308 -7.67 -13.27 -3.71
N ARG A 309 -6.42 -13.51 -3.33
CA ARG A 309 -5.76 -14.81 -3.43
C ARG A 309 -4.71 -14.93 -2.33
N GLY A 310 -4.29 -16.14 -2.04
CA GLY A 310 -3.20 -16.37 -1.09
C GLY A 310 -3.26 -17.74 -0.47
N ARG A 311 -2.51 -17.91 0.61
CA ARG A 311 -2.50 -19.16 1.38
C ARG A 311 -3.26 -18.97 2.69
N VAL A 312 -4.08 -19.94 3.05
CA VAL A 312 -4.76 -19.97 4.35
C VAL A 312 -3.71 -20.22 5.44
N THR A 313 -3.53 -19.28 6.37
CA THR A 313 -2.51 -19.38 7.43
C THR A 313 -3.07 -19.67 8.80
N ASP A 314 -4.31 -19.29 9.08
CA ASP A 314 -4.97 -19.53 10.37
C ASP A 314 -6.48 -19.68 10.17
N VAL A 315 -7.08 -20.62 10.90
CA VAL A 315 -8.54 -20.82 10.94
C VAL A 315 -8.93 -20.89 12.40
N LYS A 316 -9.86 -20.02 12.81
CA LYS A 316 -10.41 -20.02 14.18
C LYS A 316 -11.92 -20.12 14.13
N VAL A 317 -12.45 -21.09 14.85
CA VAL A 317 -13.89 -21.25 15.06
C VAL A 317 -14.21 -20.71 16.45
N PHE A 318 -15.17 -19.81 16.53
CA PHE A 318 -15.72 -19.31 17.78
C PHE A 318 -17.14 -19.86 17.91
N SER A 319 -17.37 -20.75 18.87
CA SER A 319 -18.69 -21.31 19.14
C SER A 319 -19.26 -20.72 20.42
N ARG A 320 -20.59 -20.56 20.49
CA ARG A 320 -21.26 -20.14 21.73
C ARG A 320 -21.16 -21.22 22.82
N GLU A 321 -21.03 -22.49 22.42
CA GLU A 321 -20.86 -23.64 23.32
C GLU A 321 -19.54 -23.60 24.08
N GLU A 322 -18.47 -23.11 23.45
CA GLU A 322 -17.16 -22.88 24.08
C GLU A 322 -17.11 -21.65 25.01
N GLY A 323 -18.25 -20.97 25.21
CA GLY A 323 -18.36 -19.82 26.11
C GLY A 323 -17.99 -18.47 25.48
N TYR A 324 -17.81 -18.40 24.16
CA TYR A 324 -17.58 -17.13 23.47
C TYR A 324 -18.86 -16.28 23.38
N SER A 325 -18.73 -14.99 23.66
CA SER A 325 -19.82 -14.02 23.50
C SER A 325 -19.99 -13.67 22.02
N LEU A 326 -21.03 -14.22 21.39
CA LEU A 326 -21.41 -13.97 19.99
C LEU A 326 -22.69 -13.13 19.90
N GLU A 327 -22.84 -12.43 18.77
CA GLU A 327 -24.03 -11.64 18.45
C GLU A 327 -25.32 -12.48 18.55
N PRO A 328 -26.46 -11.89 18.95
CA PRO A 328 -27.74 -12.60 19.02
C PRO A 328 -28.09 -13.28 17.68
N GLY A 329 -28.40 -14.57 17.74
CA GLY A 329 -28.74 -15.37 16.55
C GLY A 329 -27.53 -15.94 15.79
N VAL A 330 -26.28 -15.64 16.20
CA VAL A 330 -25.08 -16.31 15.65
C VAL A 330 -24.73 -17.52 16.53
N ILE A 331 -24.74 -18.70 15.92
CA ILE A 331 -24.44 -19.98 16.59
C ILE A 331 -22.93 -20.18 16.69
N LYS A 332 -22.25 -20.02 15.54
CA LYS A 332 -20.80 -20.07 15.42
C LYS A 332 -20.29 -19.03 14.43
N LYS A 333 -19.08 -18.54 14.68
CA LYS A 333 -18.37 -17.59 13.82
C LYS A 333 -17.04 -18.19 13.42
N ILE A 334 -16.80 -18.33 12.12
CA ILE A 334 -15.57 -18.91 11.59
C ILE A 334 -14.75 -17.76 11.00
N ARG A 335 -13.51 -17.62 11.46
CA ARG A 335 -12.53 -16.68 10.94
C ARG A 335 -11.48 -17.45 10.14
N ILE A 336 -11.28 -17.07 8.89
CA ILE A 336 -10.22 -17.59 8.03
C ILE A 336 -9.26 -16.46 7.72
N ARG A 337 -7.99 -16.69 8.00
CA ARG A 337 -6.90 -15.77 7.69
C ARG A 337 -6.20 -16.22 6.43
N ILE A 338 -6.17 -15.33 5.44
CA ILE A 338 -5.44 -15.54 4.18
C ILE A 338 -4.25 -14.61 4.17
N SER A 339 -3.08 -15.15 3.86
CA SER A 339 -1.85 -14.38 3.66
C SER A 339 -1.45 -14.40 2.19
N GLU A 340 -1.29 -13.21 1.62
CA GLU A 340 -0.90 -12.99 0.23
C GLU A 340 0.51 -12.42 0.19
N VAL A 341 1.39 -13.07 -0.58
CA VAL A 341 2.72 -12.52 -0.89
C VAL A 341 2.59 -11.68 -2.16
N ARG A 342 2.78 -10.37 -2.02
CA ARG A 342 2.65 -9.41 -3.12
C ARG A 342 4.02 -8.92 -3.58
N LYS A 343 4.42 -9.38 -4.76
CA LYS A 343 5.57 -8.85 -5.49
C LYS A 343 5.23 -7.50 -6.11
N ILE A 344 6.27 -6.76 -6.49
CA ILE A 344 6.10 -5.48 -7.19
C ILE A 344 5.74 -5.69 -8.66
N GLN A 345 4.87 -4.85 -9.21
CA GLN A 345 4.40 -4.96 -10.59
C GLN A 345 4.19 -3.61 -11.28
N VAL A 346 3.97 -3.64 -12.59
CA VAL A 346 3.61 -2.45 -13.37
C VAL A 346 2.33 -1.84 -12.82
N GLY A 347 2.32 -0.53 -12.59
CA GLY A 347 1.22 0.21 -11.98
C GLY A 347 1.35 0.43 -10.48
N ASP A 348 2.25 -0.29 -9.79
CA ASP A 348 2.55 -0.02 -8.38
C ASP A 348 3.27 1.32 -8.21
N LYS A 349 3.08 1.92 -7.04
CA LYS A 349 3.63 3.23 -6.71
C LYS A 349 4.84 3.13 -5.78
N LEU A 350 5.95 3.70 -6.24
CA LEU A 350 7.16 3.89 -5.46
C LEU A 350 7.36 5.36 -5.09
N ALA A 351 8.10 5.61 -4.02
CA ALA A 351 8.49 6.96 -3.62
C ALA A 351 9.85 6.98 -2.93
N GLY A 352 10.60 8.06 -3.12
CA GLY A 352 11.75 8.40 -2.29
C GLY A 352 11.35 9.31 -1.12
N ARG A 353 12.30 9.60 -0.24
CA ARG A 353 12.08 10.46 0.93
C ARG A 353 11.94 11.95 0.59
N HIS A 354 12.39 12.35 -0.60
CA HIS A 354 12.43 13.75 -1.06
C HIS A 354 11.15 14.21 -1.77
N GLY A 355 10.02 13.53 -1.55
CA GLY A 355 8.73 13.85 -2.17
C GLY A 355 8.67 13.53 -3.68
N ASN A 356 9.65 12.80 -4.19
CA ASN A 356 9.62 12.14 -5.50
C ASN A 356 8.75 10.89 -5.40
N LYS A 357 7.78 10.77 -6.30
CA LYS A 357 6.90 9.61 -6.43
C LYS A 357 6.86 9.21 -7.89
N GLY A 358 6.63 7.94 -8.14
CA GLY A 358 6.41 7.48 -9.50
C GLY A 358 5.64 6.18 -9.55
N ILE A 359 5.05 5.94 -10.71
CA ILE A 359 4.34 4.71 -11.03
C ILE A 359 5.26 3.88 -11.90
N ILE A 360 5.40 2.59 -11.61
CA ILE A 360 6.19 1.70 -12.45
C ILE A 360 5.47 1.56 -13.78
N ALA A 361 6.08 2.08 -14.85
CA ALA A 361 5.53 2.00 -16.19
C ALA A 361 6.02 0.75 -16.93
N LYS A 362 7.28 0.37 -16.71
CA LYS A 362 7.87 -0.81 -17.34
C LYS A 362 8.85 -1.50 -16.39
N ILE A 363 8.81 -2.82 -16.42
CA ILE A 363 9.84 -3.67 -15.83
C ILE A 363 10.65 -4.23 -17.01
N LEU A 364 11.95 -3.98 -17.01
CA LEU A 364 12.87 -4.43 -18.05
C LEU A 364 13.70 -5.61 -17.55
N PRO A 365 14.02 -6.60 -18.41
CA PRO A 365 15.07 -7.56 -18.12
C PRO A 365 16.37 -6.85 -17.71
N ALA A 366 17.16 -7.47 -16.84
CA ALA A 366 18.39 -6.86 -16.33
C ALA A 366 19.39 -6.57 -17.46
N GLU A 367 19.34 -7.36 -18.53
CA GLU A 367 20.13 -7.23 -19.74
C GLU A 367 19.73 -6.02 -20.62
N GLU A 368 18.51 -5.50 -20.47
CA GLU A 368 18.01 -4.31 -21.16
C GLU A 368 18.16 -3.03 -20.34
N MET A 369 18.77 -3.11 -19.15
CA MET A 369 19.06 -1.95 -18.31
C MET A 369 20.44 -1.37 -18.66
N PRO A 370 20.65 -0.04 -18.51
CA PRO A 370 21.98 0.55 -18.58
C PRO A 370 22.95 -0.08 -17.59
N PHE A 371 24.19 -0.32 -18.02
CA PHE A 371 25.23 -0.92 -17.18
C PHE A 371 26.30 0.08 -16.79
N LEU A 372 26.84 -0.07 -15.59
CA LEU A 372 28.08 0.55 -15.18
C LEU A 372 29.28 -0.05 -15.93
N GLU A 373 30.44 0.63 -15.87
CA GLU A 373 31.71 0.13 -16.46
C GLU A 373 32.14 -1.23 -15.89
N ASP A 374 31.71 -1.58 -14.67
CA ASP A 374 31.98 -2.86 -14.04
C ASP A 374 30.98 -3.98 -14.41
N GLY A 375 30.05 -3.69 -15.33
CA GLY A 375 29.04 -4.62 -15.82
C GLY A 375 27.79 -4.75 -14.95
N ARG A 376 27.69 -4.02 -13.83
CA ARG A 376 26.47 -4.05 -13.00
C ARG A 376 25.34 -3.25 -13.67
N PRO A 377 24.14 -3.84 -13.85
CA PRO A 377 22.99 -3.11 -14.34
C PRO A 377 22.44 -2.17 -13.27
N VAL A 378 21.86 -1.04 -13.69
CA VAL A 378 21.12 -0.15 -12.79
C VAL A 378 19.77 -0.77 -12.41
N ASP A 379 19.29 -0.44 -11.21
CA ASP A 379 18.07 -1.03 -10.65
C ASP A 379 16.81 -0.27 -11.05
N ILE A 380 16.94 1.05 -11.17
CA ILE A 380 15.84 1.96 -11.41
C ILE A 380 16.32 3.14 -12.25
N ILE A 381 15.49 3.53 -13.21
CA ILE A 381 15.74 4.71 -14.05
C ILE A 381 14.70 5.78 -13.71
N LEU A 382 15.18 6.98 -13.41
CA LEU A 382 14.37 8.15 -13.11
C LEU A 382 14.61 9.26 -14.12
N ASN A 383 13.57 10.06 -14.37
CA ASN A 383 13.66 11.20 -15.28
C ASN A 383 14.39 12.39 -14.61
N PRO A 384 15.50 12.91 -15.17
CA PRO A 384 16.20 14.07 -14.61
C PRO A 384 15.35 15.35 -14.59
N LEU A 385 14.41 15.53 -15.53
CA LEU A 385 13.53 16.71 -15.60
C LEU A 385 12.60 16.83 -14.38
N SER A 386 12.33 15.70 -13.73
CA SER A 386 11.48 15.62 -12.54
C SER A 386 12.10 16.31 -11.32
N VAL A 387 13.43 16.50 -11.31
CA VAL A 387 14.17 17.11 -10.20
C VAL A 387 14.13 18.63 -10.30
N ALA A 388 14.47 19.18 -11.46
CA ALA A 388 14.60 20.62 -11.67
C ALA A 388 13.26 21.36 -11.49
N SER A 389 12.17 20.80 -12.01
CA SER A 389 10.82 21.40 -11.90
C SER A 389 10.26 21.41 -10.47
N ARG A 390 10.81 20.58 -9.58
CA ARG A 390 10.29 20.33 -8.24
C ARG A 390 11.17 20.85 -7.12
N MET A 391 12.40 21.26 -7.44
CA MET A 391 13.36 21.80 -6.49
C MET A 391 13.58 20.89 -5.26
N ASN A 392 13.65 19.58 -5.48
CA ASN A 392 14.00 18.59 -4.45
C ASN A 392 15.39 18.00 -4.74
N LEU A 393 16.39 18.88 -4.66
CA LEU A 393 17.79 18.56 -4.97
C LEU A 393 18.42 17.60 -3.96
N GLY A 394 17.85 17.48 -2.76
CA GLY A 394 18.31 16.54 -1.74
C GLY A 394 18.40 15.10 -2.26
N GLN A 395 17.54 14.70 -3.20
CA GLN A 395 17.59 13.35 -3.78
C GLN A 395 18.87 13.08 -4.60
N ILE A 396 19.44 14.12 -5.22
CA ILE A 396 20.69 14.02 -5.98
C ILE A 396 21.86 13.92 -4.99
N LEU A 397 21.84 14.73 -3.93
CA LEU A 397 22.85 14.66 -2.86
C LEU A 397 22.83 13.30 -2.16
N GLU A 398 21.64 12.77 -1.87
CA GLU A 398 21.46 11.40 -1.37
C GLU A 398 22.06 10.38 -2.32
N THR A 399 21.79 10.50 -3.62
CA THR A 399 22.31 9.59 -4.66
C THR A 399 23.84 9.57 -4.69
N HIS A 400 24.46 10.76 -4.65
CA HIS A 400 25.92 10.90 -4.66
C HIS A 400 26.57 10.35 -3.38
N LEU A 401 26.07 10.73 -2.21
CA LEU A 401 26.59 10.24 -0.95
C LEU A 401 26.38 8.72 -0.83
N GLY A 402 25.20 8.23 -1.24
CA GLY A 402 24.87 6.81 -1.30
C GLY A 402 25.85 6.00 -2.15
N LEU A 403 26.29 6.55 -3.29
CA LEU A 403 27.32 5.91 -4.12
C LEU A 403 28.66 5.74 -3.38
N ALA A 404 29.12 6.80 -2.70
CA ALA A 404 30.38 6.78 -1.96
C ALA A 404 30.34 5.79 -0.80
N VAL A 405 29.33 5.90 0.07
CA VAL A 405 29.25 5.13 1.32
C VAL A 405 29.00 3.64 1.06
N SER A 406 28.25 3.31 0.00
CA SER A 406 28.06 1.92 -0.43
C SER A 406 29.38 1.23 -0.78
N LYS A 407 30.32 1.97 -1.41
CA LYS A 407 31.65 1.44 -1.75
C LYS A 407 32.58 1.37 -0.53
N LEU A 408 32.47 2.34 0.38
CA LEU A 408 33.29 2.43 1.59
C LEU A 408 32.81 1.49 2.72
N GLY A 409 31.55 1.02 2.66
CA GLY A 409 31.03 -0.01 3.55
C GLY A 409 30.53 0.51 4.90
N TYR A 410 29.99 1.73 4.95
CA TYR A 410 29.37 2.29 6.18
C TYR A 410 28.03 2.98 5.88
N LEU A 411 27.26 3.26 6.93
CA LEU A 411 26.03 4.05 6.86
C LEU A 411 26.34 5.49 7.25
N ALA A 412 26.06 6.45 6.37
CA ALA A 412 26.22 7.86 6.69
C ALA A 412 25.01 8.39 7.46
N GLU A 413 25.28 9.24 8.45
CA GLU A 413 24.27 9.98 9.18
C GLU A 413 24.43 11.47 8.87
N THR A 414 23.45 12.01 8.15
CA THR A 414 23.40 13.42 7.74
C THR A 414 22.15 14.06 8.33
N PRO A 415 22.26 14.68 9.53
CA PRO A 415 21.14 15.36 10.18
C PRO A 415 20.39 16.30 9.23
N SER A 416 19.07 16.26 9.21
CA SER A 416 18.24 16.90 8.19
C SER A 416 18.53 18.39 7.92
N LEU A 417 18.96 19.16 8.92
CA LEU A 417 19.21 20.62 8.80
C LEU A 417 20.65 21.01 9.17
N SER A 418 21.49 20.04 9.51
CA SER A 418 22.88 20.25 9.93
C SER A 418 23.76 19.10 9.46
N GLY A 419 23.45 18.63 8.25
CA GLY A 419 24.06 17.46 7.62
C GLY A 419 25.28 17.79 6.78
N ALA A 420 25.75 16.78 6.06
CA ALA A 420 26.86 16.90 5.11
C ALA A 420 26.60 18.00 4.07
N VAL A 421 27.65 18.74 3.72
CA VAL A 421 27.64 19.72 2.64
C VAL A 421 28.20 19.13 1.35
N GLU A 422 28.17 19.89 0.26
CA GLU A 422 28.63 19.40 -1.05
C GLU A 422 30.12 19.01 -1.03
N GLU A 423 30.95 19.79 -0.32
CA GLU A 423 32.37 19.52 -0.14
C GLU A 423 32.63 18.16 0.50
N ASP A 424 31.88 17.83 1.57
CA ASP A 424 31.99 16.52 2.24
C ASP A 424 31.66 15.38 1.28
N ILE A 425 30.61 15.53 0.47
CA ILE A 425 30.20 14.51 -0.51
C ILE A 425 31.28 14.33 -1.57
N ARG A 426 31.89 15.41 -2.06
CA ARG A 426 33.01 15.34 -3.03
C ARG A 426 34.21 14.61 -2.43
N GLU A 427 34.54 14.89 -1.17
CA GLU A 427 35.61 14.18 -0.46
C GLU A 427 35.32 12.69 -0.31
N GLU A 428 34.09 12.31 0.06
CA GLU A 428 33.71 10.90 0.19
C GLU A 428 33.70 10.18 -1.17
N LEU A 429 33.22 10.83 -2.23
CA LEU A 429 33.30 10.30 -3.60
C LEU A 429 34.75 10.04 -4.00
N LYS A 430 35.65 10.98 -3.69
CA LYS A 430 37.09 10.85 -3.96
C LYS A 430 37.73 9.71 -3.16
N LYS A 431 37.40 9.57 -1.87
CA LYS A 431 37.85 8.45 -1.03
C LYS A 431 37.37 7.11 -1.59
N ALA A 432 36.15 7.06 -2.12
CA ALA A 432 35.57 5.88 -2.76
C ALA A 432 36.15 5.59 -4.16
N GLY A 433 36.95 6.50 -4.73
CA GLY A 433 37.54 6.37 -6.06
C GLY A 433 36.59 6.73 -7.22
N TYR A 434 35.50 7.45 -6.94
CA TYR A 434 34.56 7.95 -7.94
C TYR A 434 34.87 9.40 -8.35
N PRO A 435 34.36 9.86 -9.51
CA PRO A 435 34.41 11.26 -9.89
C PRO A 435 33.73 12.17 -8.85
N GLU A 436 34.35 13.32 -8.55
CA GLU A 436 33.84 14.29 -7.58
C GLU A 436 32.46 14.86 -7.96
N ASP A 437 32.07 14.81 -9.24
CA ASP A 437 30.76 15.25 -9.73
C ASP A 437 29.65 14.19 -9.63
N GLY A 438 29.95 12.98 -9.15
CA GLY A 438 28.97 11.90 -8.98
C GLY A 438 28.43 11.34 -10.30
N LYS A 439 29.07 11.66 -11.44
CA LYS A 439 28.63 11.21 -12.76
C LYS A 439 29.51 10.11 -13.32
N LEU A 440 28.90 8.98 -13.66
CA LEU A 440 29.56 7.79 -14.20
C LEU A 440 29.22 7.60 -15.67
N LYS A 441 30.07 6.85 -16.40
CA LYS A 441 29.72 6.39 -17.75
C LYS A 441 28.80 5.19 -17.62
N LEU A 442 27.74 5.19 -18.43
CA LEU A 442 26.84 4.05 -18.57
C LEU A 442 26.93 3.50 -19.99
N LEU A 443 26.80 2.19 -20.10
CA LEU A 443 26.72 1.46 -21.36
C LEU A 443 25.24 1.30 -21.75
N ASP A 444 24.92 1.60 -22.99
CA ASP A 444 23.60 1.29 -23.57
C ASP A 444 23.55 -0.20 -23.95
N PRO A 445 22.63 -0.99 -23.39
CA PRO A 445 22.49 -2.43 -23.66
C PRO A 445 22.19 -2.75 -25.13
N GLU A 446 21.51 -1.85 -25.86
CA GLU A 446 21.11 -2.15 -27.25
C GLU A 446 22.25 -1.92 -28.25
N THR A 447 23.01 -0.84 -28.05
CA THR A 447 24.09 -0.46 -28.97
C THR A 447 25.44 -1.05 -28.53
N GLY A 448 25.61 -1.34 -27.24
CA GLY A 448 26.90 -1.72 -26.66
C GLY A 448 27.89 -0.55 -26.60
N GLU A 449 27.43 0.68 -26.81
CA GLU A 449 28.24 1.90 -26.73
C GLU A 449 27.97 2.66 -25.43
N PHE A 450 28.92 3.47 -25.00
CA PHE A 450 28.70 4.36 -23.85
C PHE A 450 27.79 5.53 -24.24
N PHE A 451 26.94 5.98 -23.31
CA PHE A 451 26.20 7.21 -23.49
C PHE A 451 27.15 8.40 -23.75
N PRO A 452 26.77 9.37 -24.60
CA PRO A 452 27.64 10.50 -24.95
C PRO A 452 28.06 11.35 -23.74
N GLU A 453 27.17 11.48 -22.75
CA GLU A 453 27.42 12.23 -21.52
C GLU A 453 27.52 11.28 -20.31
N ARG A 454 28.28 11.71 -19.29
CA ARG A 454 28.30 11.02 -18.00
C ARG A 454 26.99 11.31 -17.26
N ILE A 455 26.42 10.27 -16.67
CA ILE A 455 25.10 10.27 -16.06
C ILE A 455 25.24 10.20 -14.55
N THR A 456 24.39 10.91 -13.81
CA THR A 456 24.32 10.79 -12.36
C THR A 456 23.79 9.40 -12.00
N VAL A 457 24.63 8.64 -11.30
CA VAL A 457 24.32 7.28 -10.85
C VAL A 457 24.71 7.13 -9.39
N GLY A 458 23.90 6.45 -8.60
CA GLY A 458 24.20 6.20 -7.20
C GLY A 458 23.06 5.55 -6.45
N TYR A 459 23.18 5.43 -5.12
CA TYR A 459 22.17 4.76 -4.31
C TYR A 459 21.18 5.75 -3.72
N MET A 460 19.89 5.52 -3.96
CA MET A 460 18.79 6.27 -3.35
C MET A 460 17.90 5.33 -2.54
N TYR A 461 17.40 5.80 -1.39
CA TYR A 461 16.46 5.03 -0.59
C TYR A 461 15.03 5.14 -1.14
N MET A 462 14.50 4.01 -1.61
CA MET A 462 13.18 3.92 -2.24
C MET A 462 12.23 3.06 -1.40
N MET A 463 10.98 3.50 -1.31
CA MET A 463 9.91 2.86 -0.55
C MET A 463 8.77 2.41 -1.45
N LYS A 464 8.21 1.22 -1.16
CA LYS A 464 6.95 0.75 -1.75
C LYS A 464 5.77 1.31 -0.95
N LEU A 465 4.90 2.08 -1.60
CA LEU A 465 3.72 2.63 -0.93
C LEU A 465 2.57 1.63 -0.95
N ALA A 466 1.62 1.77 -0.02
CA ALA A 466 0.40 0.95 0.07
C ALA A 466 -0.57 1.12 -1.12
N HIS A 467 -0.17 1.87 -2.15
CA HIS A 467 -0.93 2.13 -3.37
C HIS A 467 -0.59 1.07 -4.43
N MET A 468 -1.03 -0.16 -4.20
CA MET A 468 -0.84 -1.27 -5.15
C MET A 468 -1.87 -1.26 -6.26
N VAL A 469 -1.49 -1.68 -7.46
CA VAL A 469 -2.37 -1.69 -8.63
C VAL A 469 -3.49 -2.74 -8.51
N GLU A 470 -3.20 -3.90 -7.93
CA GLU A 470 -4.19 -4.99 -7.75
C GLU A 470 -5.41 -4.56 -6.92
N ASP A 471 -5.19 -3.70 -5.92
CA ASP A 471 -6.28 -3.18 -5.12
C ASP A 471 -7.12 -2.16 -5.88
N LYS A 472 -6.56 -1.51 -6.91
CA LYS A 472 -7.19 -0.44 -7.70
C LYS A 472 -7.87 -0.92 -8.97
N ILE A 473 -7.41 -2.03 -9.56
CA ILE A 473 -8.06 -2.62 -10.74
C ILE A 473 -9.49 -3.01 -10.35
N HIS A 474 -10.45 -2.51 -11.12
CA HIS A 474 -11.86 -2.81 -10.95
C HIS A 474 -12.56 -2.75 -12.30
N MET A 475 -13.23 -3.83 -12.67
CA MET A 475 -13.99 -3.95 -13.91
C MET A 475 -15.35 -4.56 -13.60
N ARG A 476 -16.37 -4.07 -14.28
CA ARG A 476 -17.75 -4.53 -14.13
C ARG A 476 -18.39 -4.60 -15.51
N SER A 477 -19.00 -5.74 -15.82
CA SER A 477 -19.97 -5.87 -16.91
C SER A 477 -21.38 -5.70 -16.36
N ILE A 478 -21.87 -6.68 -15.60
CA ILE A 478 -23.15 -6.68 -14.90
C ILE A 478 -22.87 -6.98 -13.43
N GLY A 479 -23.67 -6.41 -12.54
CA GLY A 479 -23.52 -6.60 -11.11
C GLY A 479 -24.81 -6.29 -10.37
N PRO A 480 -24.76 -6.23 -9.04
CA PRO A 480 -25.92 -5.87 -8.24
C PRO A 480 -26.34 -4.42 -8.48
N TYR A 481 -27.63 -4.18 -8.20
CA TYR A 481 -28.30 -2.90 -8.36
C TYR A 481 -28.96 -2.48 -7.04
N SER A 482 -29.09 -1.18 -6.82
CA SER A 482 -29.82 -0.60 -5.71
C SER A 482 -31.30 -0.96 -5.80
N LEU A 483 -31.90 -1.34 -4.67
CA LEU A 483 -33.34 -1.64 -4.62
C LEU A 483 -34.20 -0.39 -4.90
N ILE A 484 -33.73 0.78 -4.45
CA ILE A 484 -34.49 2.03 -4.53
C ILE A 484 -34.32 2.68 -5.90
N THR A 485 -33.08 2.97 -6.29
CA THR A 485 -32.79 3.74 -7.50
C THR A 485 -32.62 2.87 -8.73
N GLN A 486 -32.53 1.55 -8.58
CA GLN A 486 -32.23 0.58 -9.66
C GLN A 486 -30.90 0.82 -10.39
N GLN A 487 -30.05 1.72 -9.87
CA GLN A 487 -28.71 1.99 -10.40
C GLN A 487 -27.72 0.92 -9.96
N PRO A 488 -26.63 0.70 -10.72
CA PRO A 488 -25.46 -0.05 -10.26
C PRO A 488 -25.06 0.34 -8.84
N LEU A 489 -24.80 -0.64 -7.97
CA LEU A 489 -24.21 -0.35 -6.66
C LEU A 489 -22.86 0.37 -6.80
N GLY A 490 -22.42 1.05 -5.75
CA GLY A 490 -21.13 1.75 -5.72
C GLY A 490 -20.03 0.93 -5.06
N GLY A 491 -18.80 1.10 -5.54
CA GLY A 491 -17.59 0.56 -4.91
C GLY A 491 -17.23 -0.88 -5.30
N LYS A 492 -15.92 -1.17 -5.26
CA LYS A 492 -15.34 -2.46 -5.68
C LYS A 492 -15.87 -3.66 -4.86
N ALA A 493 -16.02 -3.49 -3.55
CA ALA A 493 -16.49 -4.56 -2.66
C ALA A 493 -17.90 -5.07 -3.00
N GLN A 494 -18.74 -4.23 -3.61
CA GLN A 494 -20.09 -4.60 -4.06
C GLN A 494 -20.15 -4.89 -5.55
N PHE A 495 -19.01 -5.04 -6.22
CA PHE A 495 -18.92 -5.15 -7.67
C PHE A 495 -19.65 -3.99 -8.38
N GLY A 496 -19.43 -2.78 -7.86
CA GLY A 496 -20.15 -1.57 -8.23
C GLY A 496 -19.77 -0.97 -9.59
N GLY A 497 -20.59 -0.08 -10.11
CA GLY A 497 -20.29 0.67 -11.34
C GLY A 497 -19.44 1.92 -11.07
N GLN A 498 -18.78 2.43 -12.11
CA GLN A 498 -18.17 3.75 -12.08
C GLN A 498 -19.25 4.83 -12.13
N ARG A 499 -19.05 5.91 -11.37
CA ARG A 499 -19.94 7.06 -11.41
C ARG A 499 -19.67 7.86 -12.68
N PHE A 500 -20.69 7.99 -13.52
CA PHE A 500 -20.71 8.91 -14.64
C PHE A 500 -21.43 10.18 -14.19
N GLY A 501 -20.68 11.26 -13.96
CA GLY A 501 -21.17 12.48 -13.35
C GLY A 501 -21.58 13.54 -14.38
N GLU A 502 -21.99 14.69 -13.86
CA GLU A 502 -22.42 15.84 -14.67
C GLU A 502 -21.31 16.36 -15.61
N MET A 503 -20.06 16.41 -15.13
CA MET A 503 -18.93 16.85 -15.97
C MET A 503 -18.68 15.90 -17.14
N GLU A 504 -18.81 14.58 -16.93
CA GLU A 504 -18.67 13.60 -18.01
C GLU A 504 -19.85 13.65 -19.00
N VAL A 505 -21.06 13.98 -18.53
CA VAL A 505 -22.22 14.27 -19.39
C VAL A 505 -21.92 15.46 -20.31
N TRP A 506 -21.48 16.59 -19.76
CA TRP A 506 -21.12 17.78 -20.55
C TRP A 506 -20.04 17.48 -21.58
N ALA A 507 -19.08 16.61 -21.26
CA ALA A 507 -18.07 16.19 -22.22
C ALA A 507 -18.72 15.50 -23.45
N LEU A 508 -19.66 14.58 -23.23
CA LEU A 508 -20.37 13.91 -24.34
C LEU A 508 -21.30 14.87 -25.11
N GLU A 509 -21.95 15.80 -24.42
CA GLU A 509 -22.77 16.84 -25.05
C GLU A 509 -21.93 17.75 -25.95
N GLY A 510 -20.73 18.14 -25.51
CA GLY A 510 -19.79 18.95 -26.29
C GLY A 510 -19.33 18.27 -27.58
N TYR A 511 -19.26 16.94 -27.60
CA TYR A 511 -18.99 16.15 -28.82
C TYR A 511 -20.24 15.89 -29.67
N GLY A 512 -21.45 16.21 -29.19
CA GLY A 512 -22.69 15.83 -29.85
C GLY A 512 -22.95 14.31 -29.83
N ALA A 513 -22.35 13.57 -28.88
CA ALA A 513 -22.43 12.12 -28.78
C ALA A 513 -23.76 11.65 -28.15
N ALA A 514 -24.89 12.02 -28.77
CA ALA A 514 -26.23 11.84 -28.21
C ALA A 514 -26.57 10.38 -27.88
N TYR A 515 -26.24 9.43 -28.76
CA TYR A 515 -26.52 8.00 -28.53
C TYR A 515 -25.68 7.43 -27.39
N THR A 516 -24.39 7.79 -27.31
CA THR A 516 -23.50 7.37 -26.22
C THR A 516 -23.98 7.91 -24.88
N LEU A 517 -24.42 9.18 -24.86
CA LEU A 517 -24.99 9.77 -23.66
C LEU A 517 -26.29 9.07 -23.26
N GLN A 518 -27.18 8.81 -24.22
CA GLN A 518 -28.44 8.13 -23.99
C GLN A 518 -28.24 6.73 -23.38
N GLU A 519 -27.31 5.92 -23.90
CA GLU A 519 -27.06 4.58 -23.34
C GLU A 519 -26.49 4.64 -21.91
N MET A 520 -25.61 5.59 -21.61
CA MET A 520 -24.99 5.75 -20.29
C MET A 520 -26.04 6.12 -19.23
N LEU A 521 -27.00 6.97 -19.59
CA LEU A 521 -28.07 7.42 -18.70
C LEU A 521 -29.27 6.45 -18.59
N THR A 522 -29.33 5.40 -19.43
CA THR A 522 -30.49 4.50 -19.49
C THR A 522 -30.08 3.02 -19.33
N ILE A 523 -29.81 2.32 -20.43
CA ILE A 523 -29.60 0.87 -20.49
C ILE A 523 -28.33 0.39 -19.77
N LYS A 524 -27.36 1.28 -19.53
CA LYS A 524 -26.16 0.98 -18.70
C LYS A 524 -26.34 1.33 -17.22
N SER A 525 -27.49 1.89 -16.85
CA SER A 525 -27.80 2.36 -15.49
C SER A 525 -29.12 1.74 -14.99
N ASP A 526 -30.22 2.47 -15.09
CA ASP A 526 -31.47 2.27 -14.34
C ASP A 526 -32.71 2.08 -15.24
N ASP A 527 -32.54 1.87 -16.55
CA ASP A 527 -33.58 1.28 -17.38
C ASP A 527 -33.61 -0.25 -17.17
N VAL A 528 -34.48 -0.69 -16.25
CA VAL A 528 -34.56 -2.10 -15.81
C VAL A 528 -34.95 -3.04 -16.96
N ALA A 529 -35.90 -2.64 -17.80
CA ALA A 529 -36.34 -3.47 -18.92
C ALA A 529 -35.34 -3.39 -20.09
N GLY A 530 -34.85 -2.19 -20.39
CA GLY A 530 -33.92 -1.95 -21.49
C GLY A 530 -32.57 -2.62 -21.28
N ARG A 531 -32.03 -2.66 -20.05
CA ARG A 531 -30.75 -3.34 -19.79
C ARG A 531 -30.80 -4.85 -20.02
N ALA A 532 -31.90 -5.50 -19.62
CA ALA A 532 -32.10 -6.94 -19.85
C ALA A 532 -32.26 -7.24 -21.34
N ALA A 533 -33.10 -6.47 -22.03
CA ALA A 533 -33.29 -6.60 -23.48
C ALA A 533 -31.99 -6.32 -24.27
N THR A 534 -31.20 -5.34 -23.83
CA THR A 534 -29.89 -5.03 -24.43
C THR A 534 -28.92 -6.18 -24.26
N TYR A 535 -28.85 -6.78 -23.07
CA TYR A 535 -27.99 -7.93 -22.83
C TYR A 535 -28.35 -9.14 -23.71
N GLU A 536 -29.65 -9.45 -23.83
CA GLU A 536 -30.11 -10.50 -24.75
C GLU A 536 -29.79 -10.18 -26.21
N ALA A 537 -30.00 -8.94 -26.64
CA ALA A 537 -29.69 -8.52 -28.00
C ALA A 537 -28.19 -8.69 -28.31
N ILE A 538 -27.31 -8.32 -27.38
CA ILE A 538 -25.85 -8.53 -27.51
C ILE A 538 -25.53 -10.02 -27.65
N LEU A 539 -26.12 -10.89 -26.82
CA LEU A 539 -25.88 -12.33 -26.88
C LEU A 539 -26.37 -12.96 -28.20
N LYS A 540 -27.50 -12.49 -28.73
CA LYS A 540 -28.10 -12.98 -29.98
C LYS A 540 -27.52 -12.33 -31.23
N GLY A 541 -26.71 -11.27 -31.09
CA GLY A 541 -26.24 -10.46 -32.21
C GLY A 541 -27.35 -9.64 -32.88
N GLU A 542 -28.43 -9.35 -32.16
CA GLU A 542 -29.57 -8.57 -32.64
C GLU A 542 -29.36 -7.06 -32.43
N LYS A 543 -30.15 -6.23 -33.12
CA LYS A 543 -30.12 -4.79 -32.93
C LYS A 543 -30.67 -4.41 -31.55
N ILE A 544 -29.95 -3.53 -30.86
CA ILE A 544 -30.38 -2.96 -29.58
C ILE A 544 -31.62 -2.08 -29.83
N LYS A 545 -32.66 -2.28 -29.02
CA LYS A 545 -33.90 -1.51 -29.08
C LYS A 545 -33.72 -0.14 -28.43
N SER A 546 -34.60 0.81 -28.78
CA SER A 546 -34.58 2.13 -28.14
C SER A 546 -34.79 2.02 -26.62
N PRO A 547 -34.07 2.81 -25.80
CA PRO A 547 -34.21 2.81 -24.35
C PRO A 547 -35.59 3.28 -23.88
N ASN A 548 -35.98 2.84 -22.68
CA ASN A 548 -37.16 3.32 -21.98
C ASN A 548 -36.82 4.46 -21.01
N ILE A 549 -37.83 4.91 -20.27
CA ILE A 549 -37.68 5.94 -19.24
C ILE A 549 -36.89 5.37 -18.04
N PRO A 550 -35.84 6.06 -17.58
CA PRO A 550 -35.07 5.69 -16.38
C PRO A 550 -35.94 5.51 -15.12
N ALA A 551 -35.60 4.53 -14.28
CA ALA A 551 -36.27 4.33 -13.00
C ALA A 551 -36.12 5.54 -12.06
N SER A 552 -34.98 6.23 -12.07
CA SER A 552 -34.75 7.46 -11.30
C SER A 552 -35.75 8.58 -11.63
N PHE A 553 -36.14 8.71 -12.90
CA PHE A 553 -37.16 9.69 -13.30
C PHE A 553 -38.54 9.32 -12.74
N ASN A 554 -38.91 8.04 -12.81
CA ASN A 554 -40.16 7.55 -12.22
C ASN A 554 -40.20 7.71 -10.69
N LEU A 555 -39.05 7.52 -10.03
CA LEU A 555 -38.89 7.78 -8.60
C LEU A 555 -39.14 9.25 -8.28
N LEU A 556 -38.50 10.18 -9.01
CA LEU A 556 -38.71 11.62 -8.86
C LEU A 556 -40.20 12.01 -9.03
N LEU A 557 -40.87 11.47 -10.05
CA LEU A 557 -42.30 11.71 -10.24
C LEU A 557 -43.14 11.21 -9.06
N SER A 558 -42.77 10.07 -8.48
CA SER A 558 -43.45 9.51 -7.32
C SER A 558 -43.23 10.36 -6.07
N GLU A 559 -42.01 10.88 -5.88
CA GLU A 559 -41.68 11.80 -4.79
C GLU A 559 -42.43 13.13 -4.90
N LEU A 560 -42.51 13.72 -6.10
CA LEU A 560 -43.29 14.95 -6.34
C LEU A 560 -44.79 14.72 -6.08
N LYS A 561 -45.33 13.58 -6.50
CA LYS A 561 -46.73 13.20 -6.22
C LYS A 561 -46.97 12.99 -4.72
N ALA A 562 -46.01 12.44 -3.98
CA ALA A 562 -46.09 12.30 -2.53
C ALA A 562 -46.17 13.66 -1.81
N LEU A 563 -45.60 14.71 -2.41
CA LEU A 563 -45.76 16.11 -1.97
C LEU A 563 -47.10 16.74 -2.37
N SER A 564 -48.06 15.94 -2.87
CA SER A 564 -49.36 16.39 -3.39
C SER A 564 -49.26 17.28 -4.63
N LEU A 565 -48.16 17.21 -5.39
CA LEU A 565 -48.04 17.88 -6.68
C LEU A 565 -48.58 16.96 -7.79
N ASN A 566 -49.53 17.48 -8.59
CA ASN A 566 -50.04 16.74 -9.74
C ASN A 566 -49.10 16.90 -10.95
N VAL A 567 -48.20 15.95 -11.14
CA VAL A 567 -47.28 15.90 -12.29
C VAL A 567 -47.79 14.92 -13.34
N ILE A 568 -48.04 15.42 -14.55
CA ILE A 568 -48.52 14.66 -15.71
C ILE A 568 -47.48 14.75 -16.83
N ILE A 569 -47.03 13.60 -17.33
CA ILE A 569 -46.18 13.55 -18.53
C ILE A 569 -47.09 13.78 -19.73
N LYS A 570 -46.94 14.91 -20.43
CA LYS A 570 -47.61 15.17 -21.71
C LYS A 570 -46.64 14.76 -22.82
N GLY A 571 -47.02 13.76 -23.62
CA GLY A 571 -46.31 13.50 -24.88
C GLY A 571 -46.51 14.66 -25.86
N LYS A 572 -45.60 14.80 -26.83
CA LYS A 572 -45.87 15.62 -28.01
C LYS A 572 -46.87 14.86 -28.87
N VAL A 573 -48.01 15.48 -29.21
CA VAL A 573 -48.90 14.94 -30.24
C VAL A 573 -48.11 15.05 -31.54
N GLU A 574 -47.70 13.92 -32.12
CA GLU A 574 -47.32 13.90 -33.53
C GLU A 574 -48.64 14.09 -34.30
N GLU A 575 -48.80 15.26 -34.93
CA GLU A 575 -49.81 15.38 -35.99
C GLU A 575 -49.35 14.42 -37.10
N GLU A 576 -50.13 13.37 -37.32
CA GLU A 576 -49.97 12.49 -38.48
C GLU A 576 -50.20 13.34 -39.74
N ASP A 577 -49.13 13.65 -40.47
CA ASP A 577 -49.18 14.20 -41.83
C ASP A 577 -49.58 13.13 -42.87
#